data_AF-A0A661KZH1-F1
#
_entry.id   AF-A0A661KZH1-F1
#
_cell.length_a   1.000
_cell.length_b   1.000
_cell.length_c   1.000
_cell.angle_alpha   90.00
_cell.angle_beta   90.00
_cell.angle_gamma   90.00
#
_symmetry.space_group_name_H-M   'P 1'
#
loop_
_entity.id
_entity.type
_entity.pdbx_description
1 polymer ?
#
loop_
_entity_poly.entity_id
_entity_poly.type
_entity_poly.pdbx_seq_one_letter_code
_entity_poly.pdbx_strand_id
1 'polypeptide(L)' 'MSKKLNSLLRARVAAEKGTIRKDWGGRLPVALVYPNYYRLGMANLGFQVVYRLLNKREEIV' A
#
# COMPACT_ATOMS: atom_id res chain seq x y z
N MET A 1 12.81 0.22 -26.32
CA MET A 1 13.04 -0.40 -24.99
C MET A 1 12.04 0.00 -23.91
N SER A 2 11.58 1.25 -23.82
CA SER A 2 10.69 1.75 -22.73
C SER A 2 9.30 1.06 -22.63
N LYS A 3 8.64 0.75 -23.75
CA LYS A 3 7.26 0.19 -23.73
C LYS A 3 7.15 -1.18 -23.03
N LYS A 4 8.15 -2.05 -23.19
CA LYS A 4 8.17 -3.40 -22.60
C LYS A 4 8.38 -3.36 -21.08
N LEU A 5 9.19 -2.42 -20.60
CA LEU A 5 9.39 -2.22 -19.17
C LEU A 5 8.11 -1.70 -18.51
N ASN A 6 7.47 -0.70 -19.13
CA ASN A 6 6.21 -0.14 -18.63
C ASN A 6 5.07 -1.16 -18.59
N SER A 7 4.97 -2.05 -19.58
CA SER A 7 3.97 -3.11 -19.57
C SER A 7 4.21 -4.13 -18.46
N LEU A 8 5.47 -4.50 -18.20
CA LEU A 8 5.84 -5.40 -17.10
C LEU A 8 5.54 -4.78 -15.73
N LEU A 9 5.85 -3.50 -15.52
CA LEU A 9 5.55 -2.80 -14.26
C LEU A 9 4.03 -2.71 -14.02
N ARG A 10 3.24 -2.38 -15.05
CA ARG A 10 1.77 -2.36 -14.95
C ARG A 10 1.21 -3.74 -14.60
N ALA A 11 1.71 -4.80 -15.24
CA ALA A 11 1.30 -6.16 -14.95
C ALA A 11 1.64 -6.56 -13.51
N ARG A 12 2.79 -6.14 -13.00
CA ARG A 12 3.23 -6.43 -11.63
C ARG A 12 2.35 -5.73 -10.60
N VAL A 13 2.08 -4.43 -10.79
CA VAL A 13 1.16 -3.66 -9.93
C VAL A 13 -0.27 -4.22 -10.01
N ALA A 14 -0.72 -4.67 -11.19
CA ALA A 14 -2.03 -5.30 -11.33
C ALA A 14 -2.14 -6.66 -10.62
N ALA A 15 -1.02 -7.35 -10.41
CA ALA A 15 -0.96 -8.61 -9.67
C ALA A 15 -0.86 -8.41 -8.14
N GLU A 16 -0.62 -7.18 -7.66
CA GLU A 16 -0.59 -6.87 -6.23
C GLU A 16 -1.99 -7.02 -5.63
N LYS A 17 -2.05 -7.62 -4.44
CA LYS A 17 -3.28 -7.82 -3.68
C LYS A 17 -3.15 -7.14 -2.33
N GLY A 18 -4.26 -6.59 -1.83
CA GLY A 18 -4.31 -5.93 -0.52
C GLY A 18 -4.22 -4.40 -0.58
N THR A 19 -3.96 -3.80 -1.74
CA THR A 19 -4.01 -2.35 -1.93
C THR A 19 -5.46 -1.87 -1.94
N ILE A 20 -5.81 -1.03 -0.97
CA ILE A 20 -7.12 -0.37 -0.87
C ILE A 20 -7.00 1.01 -1.52
N ARG A 21 -7.91 1.33 -2.44
CA ARG A 21 -8.02 2.65 -3.07
C ARG A 21 -9.31 3.30 -2.60
N LYS A 22 -9.18 4.50 -2.05
CA LYS A 22 -10.29 5.33 -1.57
C LYS A 22 -10.22 6.69 -2.26
N ASP A 23 -11.38 7.25 -2.58
CA ASP A 23 -11.47 8.65 -2.99
C ASP A 23 -11.14 9.56 -1.79
N TRP A 24 -10.47 10.68 -2.06
CA TRP A 24 -10.01 11.61 -1.04
C TRP A 24 -11.10 12.53 -0.49
N GLY A 25 -12.26 12.64 -1.15
CA GLY A 25 -13.33 13.62 -0.92
C GLY A 25 -13.74 13.86 0.53
N GLY A 26 -12.97 14.69 1.25
CA GLY A 26 -13.19 15.09 2.64
C GLY A 26 -12.60 14.15 3.70
N ARG A 27 -11.85 13.12 3.31
CA ARG A 27 -11.22 12.16 4.24
C ARG A 27 -9.86 12.66 4.73
N LEU A 28 -9.45 12.25 5.93
CA LEU A 28 -8.15 12.57 6.49
C LEU A 28 -7.07 11.68 5.83
N PRO A 29 -6.09 12.26 5.10
CA PRO A 29 -5.01 11.50 4.51
C PRO A 29 -3.99 11.05 5.57
N VAL A 30 -3.69 9.77 5.62
CA VAL A 30 -2.75 9.19 6.58
C VAL A 30 -1.67 8.35 5.88
N ALA A 31 -0.41 8.75 6.05
CA ALA A 31 0.74 8.00 5.58
C ALA A 31 1.33 7.16 6.72
N LEU A 32 1.27 5.83 6.60
CA LEU A 32 1.92 4.92 7.55
C LEU A 32 3.33 4.59 7.06
N VAL A 33 4.34 4.99 7.84
CA VAL A 33 5.76 4.79 7.52
C VAL A 33 6.41 3.88 8.56
N TYR A 34 7.16 2.87 8.11
CA TYR A 34 7.92 1.98 8.98
C TYR A 34 9.43 2.14 8.71
N PRO A 35 10.14 2.97 9.51
CA PRO A 35 11.53 3.33 9.25
C PRO A 35 12.49 2.27 9.84
N ASN A 36 12.46 1.04 9.32
CA ASN A 36 13.36 -0.01 9.77
C ASN A 36 14.15 -0.63 8.60
N TYR A 37 15.42 -0.98 8.86
CA TYR A 37 16.28 -1.63 7.86
C TYR A 37 15.80 -3.05 7.63
N TYR A 38 15.28 -3.29 6.43
CA TYR A 38 14.65 -4.54 6.02
C TYR A 38 15.68 -5.65 5.81
N ARG A 39 16.21 -6.23 6.89
CA ARG A 39 16.93 -7.51 6.81
C ARG A 39 15.89 -8.59 6.53
N LEU A 40 15.77 -8.95 5.26
CA LEU A 40 15.02 -10.08 4.69
C LEU A 40 14.29 -10.95 5.72
N GLY A 41 13.00 -10.72 5.89
CA GLY A 41 12.09 -11.70 6.50
C GLY A 41 11.42 -11.36 7.83
N MET A 42 11.62 -10.16 8.42
CA MET A 42 10.88 -9.83 9.65
C MET A 42 9.39 -9.52 9.40
N ALA A 43 8.54 -10.11 10.24
CA ALA A 43 7.10 -10.11 10.15
C ALA A 43 6.49 -8.70 10.31
N ASN A 44 6.11 -8.09 9.19
CA ASN A 44 5.39 -6.81 9.14
C ASN A 44 3.88 -6.95 9.42
N LEU A 45 3.47 -7.99 10.16
CA LEU A 45 2.06 -8.24 10.42
C LEU A 45 1.43 -7.04 11.16
N GLY A 46 2.13 -6.44 12.11
CA GLY A 46 1.66 -5.24 12.80
C GLY A 46 1.41 -4.06 11.85
N PHE A 47 2.31 -3.82 10.90
CA PHE A 47 2.14 -2.79 9.88
C PHE A 47 0.91 -3.05 9.00
N GLN A 48 0.74 -4.30 8.55
CA GLN A 48 -0.44 -4.72 7.77
C GLN A 48 -1.74 -4.61 8.57
N VAL A 49 -1.70 -4.91 9.88
CA VAL A 49 -2.85 -4.75 10.79
C VAL A 49 -3.23 -3.29 10.94
N VAL A 50 -2.28 -2.40 11.21
CA VAL A 50 -2.56 -0.95 11.32
C VAL A 50 -3.09 -0.39 10.00
N TYR A 51 -2.46 -0.75 8.88
CA TYR A 51 -2.96 -0.38 7.54
C TYR A 51 -4.42 -0.79 7.34
N ARG A 52 -4.78 -2.03 7.71
CA ARG A 52 -6.16 -2.53 7.59
C ARG A 52 -7.12 -1.81 8.54
N LEU A 53 -6.71 -1.51 9.76
CA LEU A 53 -7.54 -0.81 10.74
C LEU A 53 -7.84 0.64 10.31
N LEU A 54 -6.83 1.36 9.81
CA LEU A 54 -7.01 2.70 9.24
C LEU A 54 -7.93 2.64 8.02
N ASN A 55 -7.74 1.65 7.14
CA ASN A 55 -8.58 1.53 5.95
C ASN A 55 -10.01 1.04 6.22
N LYS A 56 -10.32 0.48 7.40
CA LYS A 56 -11.72 0.18 7.79
C LYS A 56 -12.52 1.42 8.16
N ARG A 57 -11.86 2.53 8.48
CA ARG A 57 -12.51 3.80 8.83
C ARG A 57 -12.86 4.57 7.55
N GLU A 58 -14.11 4.97 7.40
CA GLU A 58 -14.58 5.67 6.20
C GLU A 58 -14.06 7.11 6.13
N GLU A 59 -13.70 7.69 7.27
CA GLU A 59 -13.19 9.04 7.39
C GLU A 59 -11.68 9.16 7.10
N ILE A 60 -10.97 8.04 6.89
CA ILE A 60 -9.51 8.00 6.65
C ILE A 60 -9.20 7.50 5.24
N VAL A 61 -8.24 8.15 4.57
CA VAL A 61 -7.69 7.77 3.25
C VAL A 61 -6.18 7.57 3.28
#